data_AF-A0A1A2DVQ6-F1
#
_entry.id   AF-A0A1A2DVQ6-F1
#
_cell.length_a   1.000
_cell.length_b   1.000
_cell.length_c   1.000
_cell.angle_alpha   90.00
_cell.angle_beta   90.00
_cell.angle_gamma   90.00
#
_symmetry.space_group_name_H-M   'P 1'
#
loop_
_entity.id
_entity.type
_entity.pdbx_description
1 polymer ?
#
loop_
_entity_poly.entity_id
_entity_poly.type
_entity_poly.pdbx_seq_one_letter_code
_entity_poly.pdbx_strand_id
1 'polypeptide(L)'
;MTGQLIVSVSGIGERTCADAEAFCAQLDTRAVPVSLLAAPRLGADYRLDRDPRTVDWLVHRRAGGAAIVLHGFDEAATKKRRGEFATLGAHEANLRLLGADRVLEHLGLRTRLFAAPGWMVSPGTVRVLPRNGFRLLAGLHTVTDLVLDRTVRARVVGVGAGFLTAPWWCRMVVATSERIARRGGVVRLSVGARQLSDPGVSAAMLDAVDAALGHGCRPERYRWPLAADVASGLSA
;
A
#
# COMPACT_ATOMS: atom_id res chain seq x y z
N MET A 1 16.18 -15.38 11.71
CA MET A 1 16.02 -14.13 10.93
C MET A 1 14.78 -13.43 11.42
N THR A 2 14.86 -12.13 11.65
CA THR A 2 13.72 -11.33 12.11
C THR A 2 12.83 -10.99 10.91
N GLY A 3 11.54 -11.33 10.99
CA GLY A 3 10.57 -10.97 9.96
C GLY A 3 10.37 -9.46 9.85
N GLN A 4 9.59 -9.02 8.86
CA GLN A 4 9.22 -7.61 8.70
C GLN A 4 7.72 -7.44 8.70
N LEU A 5 7.25 -6.30 9.19
CA LEU A 5 5.85 -5.90 9.15
C LEU A 5 5.72 -4.59 8.38
N ILE A 6 4.92 -4.61 7.31
CA ILE A 6 4.54 -3.42 6.55
C ILE A 6 3.02 -3.28 6.61
N VAL A 7 2.53 -2.13 7.05
CA VAL A 7 1.10 -1.80 7.11
C VAL A 7 0.77 -0.69 6.11
N SER A 8 -0.26 -0.89 5.31
CA SER A 8 -0.70 0.08 4.31
C SER A 8 -2.19 0.41 4.37
N VAL A 9 -2.51 1.68 4.11
CA VAL A 9 -3.89 2.19 4.07
C VAL A 9 -4.14 2.81 2.70
N SER A 10 -5.23 2.43 2.03
CA SER A 10 -5.64 2.98 0.72
C SER A 10 -7.06 3.55 0.76
N GLY A 11 -7.53 4.15 -0.35
CA GLY A 11 -8.89 4.72 -0.42
C GLY A 11 -9.09 5.90 0.53
N ILE A 12 -8.04 6.69 0.75
CA ILE A 12 -8.02 7.84 1.65
C ILE A 12 -8.57 9.05 0.90
N GLY A 13 -9.63 9.64 1.42
CA GLY A 13 -10.18 10.91 0.95
C GLY A 13 -11.01 11.59 2.04
N GLU A 14 -11.66 12.70 1.71
CA GLU A 14 -12.43 13.53 2.64
C GLU A 14 -13.31 12.73 3.62
N ARG A 15 -14.00 11.70 3.12
CA ARG A 15 -14.94 10.87 3.90
C ARG A 15 -14.29 9.77 4.74
N THR A 16 -13.02 9.45 4.51
CA THR A 16 -12.32 8.31 5.14
C THR A 16 -11.03 8.72 5.85
N CYS A 17 -10.62 9.98 5.72
CA CYS A 17 -9.40 10.52 6.33
C CYS A 17 -9.43 10.41 7.86
N ALA A 18 -10.58 10.64 8.50
CA ALA A 18 -10.73 10.52 9.95
C ALA A 18 -10.54 9.07 10.44
N ASP A 19 -11.13 8.09 9.75
CA ASP A 19 -10.97 6.68 10.08
C ASP A 19 -9.51 6.21 9.87
N ALA A 20 -8.89 6.68 8.79
CA ALA A 20 -7.46 6.43 8.52
C ALA A 20 -6.57 7.03 9.62
N GLU A 21 -6.86 8.25 10.08
CA GLU A 21 -6.11 8.90 11.15
C GLU A 21 -6.25 8.16 12.48
N ALA A 22 -7.48 7.78 12.87
CA ALA A 22 -7.71 7.01 14.09
C ALA A 22 -6.94 5.68 14.10
N PHE A 23 -6.92 4.98 12.96
CA PHE A 23 -6.14 3.75 12.81
C PHE A 23 -4.63 4.02 12.84
N CYS A 24 -4.16 5.06 12.16
CA CYS A 24 -2.73 5.40 12.15
C CYS A 24 -2.25 5.81 13.55
N ALA A 25 -3.06 6.51 14.35
CA ALA A 25 -2.73 6.81 15.75
C ALA A 25 -2.54 5.53 16.58
N GLN A 26 -3.33 4.47 16.33
CA GLN A 26 -3.12 3.16 16.96
C GLN A 26 -1.85 2.45 16.50
N LEU A 27 -1.40 2.69 15.26
CA LEU A 27 -0.09 2.20 14.80
C LEU A 27 1.06 3.00 15.43
N ASP A 28 0.86 4.31 15.63
CA ASP A 28 1.86 5.18 16.26
C ASP A 28 2.15 4.75 17.71
N THR A 29 1.12 4.36 18.48
CA THR A 29 1.31 3.81 19.85
C THR A 29 2.12 2.51 19.87
N ARG A 30 2.17 1.79 18.74
CA ARG A 30 2.94 0.55 18.53
C ARG A 30 4.29 0.79 17.83
N ALA A 31 4.63 2.05 17.56
CA ALA A 31 5.80 2.44 16.77
C ALA A 31 5.85 1.77 15.38
N VAL A 32 4.69 1.56 14.75
CA VAL A 32 4.59 0.95 13.41
C VAL A 32 4.41 2.06 12.36
N PRO A 33 5.43 2.34 11.51
CA PRO A 33 5.29 3.35 10.47
C PRO A 33 4.34 2.89 9.37
N VAL A 34 3.43 3.77 8.94
CA VAL A 34 2.42 3.46 7.93
C VAL A 34 2.88 3.79 6.50
N SER A 35 2.38 3.03 5.53
CA SER A 35 2.43 3.39 4.11
C SER A 35 1.06 3.80 3.58
N LEU A 36 0.92 5.05 3.16
CA LEU A 36 -0.34 5.63 2.69
C LEU A 36 -0.39 5.55 1.15
N LEU A 37 -1.37 4.82 0.65
CA LEU A 37 -1.60 4.55 -0.77
C LEU A 37 -2.50 5.67 -1.31
N ALA A 38 -1.86 6.73 -1.80
CA ALA A 38 -2.52 7.91 -2.30
C ALA A 38 -2.90 7.74 -3.77
N ALA A 39 -4.18 7.95 -4.08
CA ALA A 39 -4.69 7.96 -5.44
C ALA A 39 -5.15 9.39 -5.79
N PRO A 40 -4.73 9.96 -6.94
CA PRO A 40 -5.21 11.26 -7.40
C PRO A 40 -6.74 11.34 -7.55
N ARG A 41 -7.38 10.22 -7.91
CA ARG A 41 -8.84 10.09 -8.01
C ARG A 41 -9.32 8.81 -7.34
N LEU A 42 -10.49 8.90 -6.71
CA LEU A 42 -11.19 7.78 -6.08
C LEU A 42 -12.66 7.83 -6.49
N GLY A 43 -13.28 6.72 -6.86
CA GLY A 43 -14.68 6.77 -7.29
C GLY A 43 -14.90 7.73 -8.47
N ALA A 44 -16.17 7.99 -8.82
CA ALA A 44 -16.48 8.78 -10.02
C ALA A 44 -16.05 10.26 -9.88
N ASP A 45 -16.27 10.85 -8.69
CA ASP A 45 -16.28 12.30 -8.53
C ASP A 45 -15.17 12.84 -7.62
N TYR A 46 -14.53 12.00 -6.80
CA TYR A 46 -13.52 12.49 -5.87
C TYR A 46 -12.19 12.72 -6.56
N ARG A 47 -11.56 13.85 -6.22
CA ARG A 47 -10.23 14.23 -6.67
C ARG A 47 -9.42 14.79 -5.50
N LEU A 48 -8.21 14.28 -5.32
CA LEU A 48 -7.33 14.68 -4.23
C LEU A 48 -6.89 16.15 -4.35
N ASP A 49 -6.76 16.67 -5.58
CA ASP A 49 -6.41 18.08 -5.86
C ASP A 49 -7.51 19.08 -5.47
N ARG A 50 -8.70 18.60 -5.10
CA ARG A 50 -9.83 19.41 -4.62
C ARG A 50 -10.13 19.19 -3.13
N ASP A 51 -9.28 18.44 -2.44
CA ASP A 51 -9.43 18.10 -1.03
C ASP A 51 -8.19 18.53 -0.24
N PRO A 52 -8.04 19.83 0.04
CA PRO A 52 -6.85 20.35 0.73
C PRO A 52 -6.68 19.75 2.12
N ARG A 53 -7.76 19.37 2.81
CA ARG A 53 -7.69 18.75 4.14
C ARG A 53 -6.99 17.40 4.11
N THR A 54 -7.37 16.53 3.17
CA THR A 54 -6.69 15.22 3.02
C THR A 54 -5.26 15.40 2.53
N VAL A 55 -4.98 16.38 1.66
CA VAL A 55 -3.62 16.69 1.20
C VAL A 55 -2.74 17.12 2.36
N ASP A 56 -3.18 18.08 3.17
CA ASP A 56 -2.45 18.58 4.33
C ASP A 56 -2.18 17.45 5.33
N TRP A 57 -3.17 16.58 5.55
CA TRP A 57 -3.01 15.39 6.38
C TRP A 57 -1.95 14.42 5.83
N LEU A 58 -1.95 14.13 4.53
CA LEU A 58 -0.93 13.27 3.89
C LEU A 58 0.47 13.89 3.98
N VAL A 59 0.59 15.21 3.78
CA VAL A 59 1.85 15.95 3.91
C VAL A 59 2.37 15.89 5.35
N HIS A 60 1.50 16.11 6.33
CA HIS A 60 1.85 16.03 7.75
C HIS A 60 2.29 14.60 8.13
N ARG A 61 1.53 13.58 7.72
CA ARG A 61 1.90 12.18 7.93
C ARG A 61 3.24 11.81 7.29
N ARG A 62 3.52 12.31 6.07
CA ARG A 62 4.82 12.14 5.40
C ARG A 62 5.95 12.77 6.20
N ALA A 63 5.76 13.99 6.72
CA ALA A 63 6.74 14.67 7.56
C ALA A 63 7.01 13.90 8.85
N GLY A 64 5.99 13.25 9.41
CA GLY A 64 6.09 12.33 10.56
C GLY A 64 6.69 10.95 10.22
N GLY A 65 7.09 10.71 8.97
CA GLY A 65 7.78 9.47 8.57
C GLY A 65 6.91 8.43 7.87
N ALA A 66 5.64 8.70 7.58
CA ALA A 66 4.83 7.82 6.72
C ALA A 66 5.42 7.74 5.30
N ALA A 67 5.26 6.60 4.63
CA ALA A 67 5.55 6.51 3.20
C ALA A 67 4.33 6.92 2.38
N ILE A 68 4.52 7.73 1.35
CA ILE A 68 3.49 7.96 0.33
C ILE A 68 3.77 7.02 -0.83
N VAL A 69 2.77 6.24 -1.25
CA VAL A 69 2.85 5.29 -2.37
C VAL A 69 1.79 5.68 -3.38
N LEU A 70 2.17 5.82 -4.65
CA LEU A 70 1.19 6.10 -5.69
C LEU A 70 0.29 4.88 -5.89
N HIS A 71 -1.02 5.07 -5.77
CA HIS A 71 -2.02 4.02 -5.87
C HIS A 71 -2.94 4.16 -7.08
N GLY A 72 -2.32 4.22 -8.27
CA GLY A 72 -3.02 4.37 -9.54
C GLY A 72 -3.37 5.81 -9.90
N PHE A 73 -4.26 6.01 -10.87
CA PHE A 73 -4.69 7.35 -11.30
C PHE A 73 -6.20 7.53 -11.18
N ASP A 74 -6.98 6.54 -11.63
CA ASP A 74 -8.44 6.56 -11.63
C ASP A 74 -9.00 5.19 -11.23
N GLU A 75 -9.27 5.03 -9.93
CA GLU A 75 -9.83 3.79 -9.41
C GLU A 75 -11.23 3.49 -9.99
N ALA A 76 -11.99 4.51 -10.41
CA ALA A 76 -13.35 4.36 -10.95
C ALA A 76 -13.43 4.04 -12.44
N ALA A 77 -12.38 4.31 -13.21
CA ALA A 77 -12.29 3.89 -14.60
C ALA A 77 -12.18 2.36 -14.75
N THR A 78 -12.10 1.61 -13.65
CA THR A 78 -12.00 0.15 -13.67
C THR A 78 -13.35 -0.52 -13.80
N LYS A 79 -13.56 -1.25 -14.91
CA LYS A 79 -14.64 -2.24 -14.99
C LYS A 79 -14.42 -3.24 -13.83
N LYS A 80 -15.47 -3.46 -13.03
CA LYS A 80 -15.59 -4.21 -11.74
C LYS A 80 -14.84 -5.55 -11.55
N ARG A 81 -14.04 -6.03 -12.51
CA ARG A 81 -13.33 -7.32 -12.46
C ARG A 81 -11.80 -7.25 -12.58
N ARG A 82 -11.19 -6.17 -13.07
CA ARG A 82 -9.72 -6.07 -13.22
C ARG A 82 -9.25 -4.65 -12.89
N GLY A 83 -8.26 -4.54 -12.00
CA GLY A 83 -7.68 -3.25 -11.58
C GLY A 83 -7.08 -2.47 -12.74
N GLU A 84 -7.00 -1.14 -12.57
CA GLU A 84 -6.70 -0.16 -13.63
C GLU A 84 -5.50 -0.57 -14.49
N PHE A 85 -4.40 -0.93 -13.84
CA PHE A 85 -3.13 -1.23 -14.49
C PHE A 85 -2.96 -2.70 -14.89
N ALA A 86 -3.93 -3.58 -14.59
CA ALA A 86 -3.81 -5.02 -14.78
C ALA A 86 -3.83 -5.42 -16.27
N THR A 87 -4.46 -4.63 -17.13
CA THR A 87 -4.63 -4.96 -18.56
C THR A 87 -4.12 -3.89 -19.53
N LEU A 88 -3.57 -2.78 -19.03
CA LEU A 88 -3.17 -1.66 -19.89
C LEU A 88 -1.97 -2.01 -20.78
N GLY A 89 -2.01 -1.50 -22.01
CA GLY A 89 -0.81 -1.40 -22.85
C GLY A 89 0.20 -0.41 -22.26
N ALA A 90 1.47 -0.53 -22.65
CA ALA A 90 2.56 0.31 -22.12
C ALA A 90 2.31 1.81 -22.36
N HIS A 91 1.80 2.19 -23.53
CA HIS A 91 1.54 3.60 -23.87
C HIS A 91 0.45 4.20 -22.97
N GLU A 92 -0.66 3.48 -22.78
CA GLU A 92 -1.78 3.94 -21.96
C GLU A 92 -1.39 4.00 -20.47
N ALA A 93 -0.67 2.98 -19.97
CA ALA A 93 -0.11 2.99 -18.63
C ALA A 93 0.83 4.19 -18.42
N ASN A 94 1.67 4.52 -19.41
CA ASN A 94 2.57 5.66 -19.34
C ASN A 94 1.82 6.99 -19.18
N LEU A 95 0.77 7.22 -19.96
CA LEU A 95 -0.04 8.44 -19.85
C LEU A 95 -0.69 8.59 -18.47
N ARG A 96 -1.25 7.50 -17.94
CA ARG A 96 -1.87 7.51 -16.61
C ARG A 96 -0.86 7.74 -15.48
N LEU A 97 0.30 7.08 -15.55
CA LEU A 97 1.38 7.28 -14.57
C LEU A 97 1.93 8.71 -14.61
N LEU A 98 2.13 9.28 -15.80
CA LEU A 98 2.59 10.66 -15.96
C LEU A 98 1.58 11.66 -15.37
N GLY A 99 0.29 11.47 -15.65
CA GLY A 99 -0.77 12.30 -15.07
C GLY A 99 -0.81 12.19 -13.55
N ALA A 100 -0.68 10.97 -13.02
CA ALA A 100 -0.69 10.71 -11.60
C ALA A 100 0.53 11.30 -10.86
N ASP A 101 1.74 11.10 -11.40
CA ASP A 101 2.98 11.67 -10.83
C ASP A 101 2.90 13.19 -10.81
N ARG A 102 2.37 13.83 -11.87
CA ARG A 102 2.20 15.29 -11.91
C ARG A 102 1.22 15.82 -10.87
N VAL A 103 0.08 15.15 -10.67
CA VAL A 103 -0.87 15.57 -9.64
C VAL A 103 -0.23 15.46 -8.26
N LEU A 104 0.40 14.32 -7.93
CA LEU A 104 1.07 14.19 -6.63
C LEU A 104 2.26 15.14 -6.48
N GLU A 105 3.00 15.44 -7.54
CA GLU A 105 4.07 16.44 -7.53
C GLU A 105 3.55 17.83 -7.19
N HIS A 106 2.47 18.27 -7.84
CA HIS A 106 1.86 19.57 -7.55
C HIS A 106 1.38 19.69 -6.10
N LEU A 107 0.95 18.58 -5.49
CA LEU A 107 0.48 18.52 -4.11
C LEU A 107 1.61 18.30 -3.08
N GLY A 108 2.88 18.27 -3.48
CA GLY A 108 4.01 18.01 -2.57
C GLY A 108 4.12 16.54 -2.11
N LEU A 109 3.37 15.64 -2.73
CA LEU A 109 3.24 14.21 -2.41
C LEU A 109 4.03 13.31 -3.35
N ARG A 110 4.91 13.88 -4.19
CA ARG A 110 5.71 13.12 -5.16
C ARG A 110 6.43 11.95 -4.51
N THR A 111 6.33 10.78 -5.13
CA THR A 111 6.89 9.52 -4.64
C THR A 111 7.47 8.68 -5.79
N ARG A 112 8.33 7.73 -5.45
CA ARG A 112 8.93 6.76 -6.37
C ARG A 112 8.48 5.32 -6.08
N LEU A 113 7.48 5.18 -5.22
CA LEU A 113 6.87 3.92 -4.82
C LEU A 113 5.52 3.79 -5.52
N PHE A 114 5.23 2.61 -6.09
CA PHE A 114 3.99 2.35 -6.80
C PHE A 114 3.33 1.06 -6.32
N ALA A 115 2.01 1.10 -6.14
CA ALA A 115 1.16 -0.07 -5.94
C ALA A 115 -0.09 0.10 -6.78
N ALA A 116 -0.41 -0.80 -7.70
CA ALA A 116 -1.65 -0.65 -8.48
C ALA A 116 -2.90 -0.92 -7.62
N PRO A 117 -4.03 -0.23 -7.88
CA PRO A 117 -5.33 -0.65 -7.37
C PRO A 117 -5.60 -2.11 -7.71
N GLY A 118 -6.02 -2.90 -6.71
CA GLY A 118 -6.20 -4.34 -6.86
C GLY A 118 -4.90 -5.15 -7.01
N TRP A 119 -3.73 -4.54 -6.78
CA TRP A 119 -2.41 -5.19 -6.66
C TRP A 119 -1.88 -5.91 -7.90
N MET A 120 -2.49 -5.67 -9.07
CA MET A 120 -2.12 -6.28 -10.34
C MET A 120 -1.64 -5.24 -11.34
N VAL A 121 -0.56 -5.56 -12.03
CA VAL A 121 0.03 -4.73 -13.09
C VAL A 121 0.27 -5.57 -14.34
N SER A 122 0.04 -5.00 -15.51
CA SER A 122 0.39 -5.63 -16.78
C SER A 122 1.91 -5.58 -17.02
N PRO A 123 2.46 -6.45 -17.88
CA PRO A 123 3.85 -6.34 -18.33
C PRO A 123 4.15 -4.99 -19.02
N GLY A 124 3.14 -4.35 -19.61
CA GLY A 124 3.25 -2.98 -20.15
C GLY A 124 3.53 -1.97 -19.05
N THR A 125 2.76 -2.01 -17.97
CA THR A 125 2.92 -1.14 -16.80
C THR A 125 4.29 -1.32 -16.14
N VAL A 126 4.72 -2.57 -15.90
CA VAL A 126 6.03 -2.86 -15.29
C VAL A 126 7.17 -2.21 -16.10
N ARG A 127 7.11 -2.30 -17.43
CA ARG A 127 8.13 -1.71 -18.32
C ARG A 127 8.21 -0.18 -18.29
N VAL A 128 7.10 0.51 -18.00
CA VAL A 128 7.06 1.99 -18.03
C VAL A 128 7.27 2.61 -16.66
N LEU A 129 7.12 1.86 -15.56
CA LEU A 129 7.36 2.36 -14.20
C LEU A 129 8.75 3.00 -14.03
N PRO A 130 9.89 2.33 -14.39
CA PRO A 130 11.22 2.94 -14.25
C PRO A 130 11.39 4.21 -15.08
N ARG A 131 10.79 4.23 -16.28
CA ARG A 131 10.83 5.37 -17.23
C ARG A 131 10.12 6.60 -16.67
N ASN A 132 9.09 6.40 -15.84
CA ASN A 132 8.40 7.46 -15.11
C ASN A 132 9.03 7.76 -13.74
N GLY A 133 10.24 7.24 -13.49
CA GLY A 133 10.98 7.51 -12.27
C GLY A 133 10.62 6.60 -11.09
N PHE A 134 9.64 5.70 -11.19
CA PHE A 134 9.36 4.76 -10.11
C PHE A 134 10.55 3.81 -9.89
N ARG A 135 10.73 3.41 -8.64
CA ARG A 135 11.88 2.64 -8.17
C ARG A 135 11.48 1.38 -7.43
N LEU A 136 10.26 1.35 -6.90
CA LEU A 136 9.70 0.18 -6.22
C LEU A 136 8.27 -0.07 -6.68
N LEU A 137 7.98 -1.34 -6.99
CA LEU A 137 6.65 -1.86 -7.27
C LEU A 137 6.22 -2.78 -6.12
N ALA A 138 5.14 -2.42 -5.42
CA ALA A 138 4.49 -3.27 -4.44
C ALA A 138 3.31 -3.99 -5.11
N GLY A 139 3.50 -5.25 -5.48
CA GLY A 139 2.48 -6.11 -6.10
C GLY A 139 1.78 -7.03 -5.10
N LEU A 140 0.83 -7.85 -5.58
CA LEU A 140 0.05 -8.77 -4.75
C LEU A 140 0.91 -9.81 -4.02
N HIS A 141 1.90 -10.37 -4.71
CA HIS A 141 2.74 -11.46 -4.20
C HIS A 141 4.18 -11.03 -3.92
N THR A 142 4.56 -9.85 -4.37
CA THR A 142 5.96 -9.43 -4.44
C THR A 142 6.15 -7.95 -4.14
N VAL A 143 7.36 -7.60 -3.71
CA VAL A 143 7.87 -6.24 -3.73
C VAL A 143 9.13 -6.24 -4.59
N THR A 144 9.14 -5.43 -5.64
CA THR A 144 10.20 -5.42 -6.65
C THR A 144 10.93 -4.07 -6.64
N ASP A 145 12.24 -4.11 -6.40
CA ASP A 145 13.15 -3.01 -6.72
C ASP A 145 13.36 -2.96 -8.23
N LEU A 146 12.85 -1.90 -8.85
CA LEU A 146 12.83 -1.72 -10.31
C LEU A 146 14.17 -1.24 -10.87
N VAL A 147 15.12 -0.84 -10.02
CA VAL A 147 16.47 -0.41 -10.44
C VAL A 147 17.43 -1.58 -10.41
N LEU A 148 17.40 -2.34 -9.31
CA LEU A 148 18.29 -3.48 -9.10
C LEU A 148 17.71 -4.81 -9.62
N ASP A 149 16.47 -4.78 -10.12
CA ASP A 149 15.69 -5.95 -10.54
C ASP A 149 15.62 -7.04 -9.45
N ARG A 150 15.51 -6.62 -8.19
CA ARG A 150 15.42 -7.52 -7.03
C ARG A 150 13.98 -7.66 -6.59
N THR A 151 13.52 -8.89 -6.52
CA THR A 151 12.14 -9.18 -6.13
C THR A 151 12.09 -9.98 -4.84
N VAL A 152 11.38 -9.45 -3.85
CA VAL A 152 11.07 -10.14 -2.59
C VAL A 152 9.69 -10.76 -2.71
N ARG A 153 9.59 -12.06 -2.40
CA ARG A 153 8.28 -12.74 -2.27
C ARG A 153 7.66 -12.37 -0.92
N ALA A 154 6.57 -11.62 -0.97
CA ALA A 154 5.85 -11.17 0.20
C ALA A 154 4.40 -10.91 -0.23
N ARG A 155 3.48 -11.84 0.06
CA ARG A 155 2.07 -11.66 -0.30
C ARG A 155 1.43 -10.62 0.62
N VAL A 156 0.71 -9.66 0.04
CA VAL A 156 -0.15 -8.76 0.81
C VAL A 156 -1.44 -9.48 1.22
N VAL A 157 -1.80 -9.28 2.48
CA VAL A 157 -3.00 -9.78 3.13
C VAL A 157 -3.76 -8.56 3.62
N GLY A 158 -5.08 -8.50 3.43
CA GLY A 158 -5.78 -7.26 3.73
C GLY A 158 -7.28 -7.36 3.69
N VAL A 159 -7.95 -6.25 4.00
CA VAL A 159 -9.41 -6.11 4.04
C VAL A 159 -9.82 -4.89 3.22
N GLY A 160 -10.80 -5.04 2.32
CA GLY A 160 -11.15 -3.98 1.36
C GLY A 160 -10.08 -3.77 0.29
N ALA A 161 -10.20 -2.72 -0.53
CA ALA A 161 -9.21 -2.36 -1.57
C ALA A 161 -8.77 -3.55 -2.48
N GLY A 162 -9.73 -4.40 -2.87
CA GLY A 162 -9.49 -5.63 -3.64
C GLY A 162 -9.57 -6.93 -2.84
N PHE A 163 -9.73 -6.87 -1.51
CA PHE A 163 -9.92 -8.03 -0.62
C PHE A 163 -11.37 -8.16 -0.10
N LEU A 164 -11.70 -9.34 0.44
CA LEU A 164 -12.98 -9.61 1.08
C LEU A 164 -13.14 -8.80 2.39
N THR A 165 -14.38 -8.63 2.86
CA THR A 165 -14.71 -7.87 4.08
C THR A 165 -15.59 -8.66 5.06
N ALA A 166 -15.70 -9.98 4.89
CA ALA A 166 -16.55 -10.82 5.75
C ALA A 166 -15.90 -11.07 7.13
N PRO A 167 -16.65 -11.26 8.22
CA PRO A 167 -16.06 -11.47 9.56
C PRO A 167 -15.09 -12.66 9.67
N TRP A 168 -15.36 -13.75 8.94
CA TRP A 168 -14.43 -14.89 8.89
C TRP A 168 -13.10 -14.56 8.19
N TRP A 169 -13.13 -13.58 7.28
CA TRP A 169 -11.94 -13.10 6.56
C TRP A 169 -11.00 -12.35 7.50
N CYS A 170 -11.53 -11.53 8.42
CA CYS A 170 -10.73 -10.87 9.46
C CYS A 170 -9.91 -11.88 10.28
N ARG A 171 -10.52 -13.00 10.68
CA ARG A 171 -9.79 -14.10 11.36
C ARG A 171 -8.71 -14.72 10.49
N MET A 172 -8.96 -14.87 9.19
CA MET A 172 -7.98 -15.38 8.23
C MET A 172 -6.79 -14.42 8.07
N VAL A 173 -7.04 -13.10 8.08
CA VAL A 173 -5.99 -12.07 8.02
C VAL A 173 -5.04 -12.21 9.21
N VAL A 174 -5.57 -12.31 10.44
CA VAL A 174 -4.76 -12.51 11.66
C VAL A 174 -3.96 -13.81 11.57
N ALA A 175 -4.64 -14.94 11.33
CA ALA A 175 -4.00 -16.26 11.29
C ALA A 175 -2.93 -16.38 10.19
N THR A 176 -3.10 -15.67 9.06
CA THR A 176 -2.10 -15.65 7.99
C THR A 176 -0.92 -14.76 8.32
N SER A 177 -1.15 -13.63 8.97
CA SER A 177 -0.10 -12.73 9.42
C SER A 177 0.79 -13.41 10.45
N GLU A 178 0.19 -14.06 11.45
CA GLU A 178 0.89 -14.87 12.45
C GLU A 178 1.75 -15.97 11.81
N ARG A 179 1.18 -16.72 10.85
CA ARG A 179 1.91 -17.78 10.15
C ARG A 179 3.13 -17.28 9.38
N ILE A 180 3.02 -16.10 8.74
CA ILE A 180 4.13 -15.49 8.01
C ILE A 180 5.19 -14.99 9.01
N ALA A 181 4.76 -14.33 10.08
CA ALA A 181 5.62 -13.78 11.12
C ALA A 181 6.44 -14.88 11.81
N ARG A 182 5.79 -15.97 12.22
CA ARG A 182 6.43 -17.14 12.85
C ARG A 182 7.51 -17.78 11.98
N ARG A 183 7.44 -17.62 10.65
CA ARG A 183 8.43 -18.12 9.69
C ARG A 183 9.53 -17.11 9.38
N GLY A 184 9.55 -15.95 10.04
CA GLY A 184 10.49 -14.87 9.77
C GLY A 184 10.26 -14.20 8.41
N GLY A 185 9.05 -14.28 7.86
CA GLY A 185 8.71 -13.69 6.57
C GLY A 185 8.37 -12.20 6.64
N VAL A 186 8.04 -11.62 5.48
CA VAL A 186 7.55 -10.24 5.37
C VAL A 186 6.02 -10.26 5.41
N VAL A 187 5.45 -9.83 6.54
CA VAL A 187 4.02 -9.59 6.73
C VAL A 187 3.66 -8.26 6.06
N ARG A 188 2.80 -8.30 5.05
CA ARG A 188 2.28 -7.10 4.38
C ARG A 188 0.79 -7.02 4.61
N LEU A 189 0.38 -6.10 5.48
CA LEU A 189 -1.01 -5.82 5.82
C LEU A 189 -1.53 -4.64 5.01
N SER A 190 -2.71 -4.76 4.42
CA SER A 190 -3.38 -3.62 3.76
C SER A 190 -4.84 -3.50 4.15
N VAL A 191 -5.31 -2.27 4.33
CA VAL A 191 -6.71 -2.00 4.61
C VAL A 191 -7.21 -0.81 3.80
N GLY A 192 -8.42 -0.90 3.25
CA GLY A 192 -9.09 0.26 2.68
C GLY A 192 -9.66 1.15 3.79
N ALA A 193 -9.44 2.45 3.71
CA ALA A 193 -9.83 3.39 4.78
C ALA A 193 -11.34 3.36 5.06
N ARG A 194 -12.17 3.11 4.05
CA ARG A 194 -13.63 2.95 4.22
C ARG A 194 -13.97 1.82 5.21
N GLN A 195 -13.19 0.75 5.20
CA GLN A 195 -13.43 -0.42 6.05
C GLN A 195 -13.01 -0.19 7.50
N LEU A 196 -12.21 0.85 7.80
CA LEU A 196 -11.77 1.15 9.16
C LEU A 196 -12.87 1.70 10.06
N SER A 197 -13.98 2.16 9.48
CA SER A 197 -15.19 2.54 10.24
C SER A 197 -15.90 1.33 10.87
N ASP A 198 -15.61 0.10 10.42
CA ASP A 198 -16.04 -1.13 11.08
C ASP A 198 -15.07 -1.50 12.21
N PRO A 199 -15.50 -1.47 13.49
CA PRO A 199 -14.62 -1.80 14.61
C PRO A 199 -14.03 -3.21 14.54
N GLY A 200 -14.74 -4.18 13.96
CA GLY A 200 -14.26 -5.54 13.80
C GLY A 200 -13.13 -5.67 12.78
N VAL A 201 -13.14 -4.83 11.74
CA VAL A 201 -12.03 -4.76 10.78
C VAL A 201 -10.83 -4.07 11.41
N SER A 202 -11.03 -2.93 12.06
CA SER A 202 -9.96 -2.19 12.72
C SER A 202 -9.27 -3.04 13.79
N ALA A 203 -10.05 -3.69 14.66
CA ALA A 203 -9.53 -4.62 15.68
C ALA A 203 -8.72 -5.76 15.06
N ALA A 204 -9.25 -6.44 14.03
CA ALA A 204 -8.52 -7.54 13.40
C ALA A 204 -7.22 -7.12 12.71
N MET A 205 -7.17 -5.90 12.15
CA MET A 205 -5.94 -5.36 11.59
C MET A 205 -4.90 -5.07 12.69
N LEU A 206 -5.33 -4.53 13.84
CA LEU A 206 -4.46 -4.32 14.99
C LEU A 206 -4.01 -5.65 15.61
N ASP A 207 -4.88 -6.64 15.74
CA ASP A 207 -4.53 -7.99 16.21
C ASP A 207 -3.47 -8.63 15.29
N ALA A 208 -3.58 -8.45 13.98
CA ALA A 208 -2.59 -8.96 13.03
C ALA A 208 -1.24 -8.22 13.14
N VAL A 209 -1.25 -6.92 13.44
CA VAL A 209 -0.06 -6.13 13.75
C VAL A 209 0.58 -6.66 15.03
N ASP A 210 -0.19 -6.79 16.10
CA ASP A 210 0.27 -7.23 17.42
C ASP A 210 0.83 -8.67 17.38
N ALA A 211 0.20 -9.56 16.60
CA ALA A 211 0.72 -10.91 16.35
C ALA A 211 2.07 -10.89 15.62
N ALA A 212 2.23 -10.03 14.60
CA ALA A 212 3.49 -9.92 13.88
C ALA A 212 4.61 -9.36 14.77
N LEU A 213 4.30 -8.32 15.56
CA LEU A 213 5.21 -7.74 16.55
C LEU A 213 5.60 -8.75 17.64
N GLY A 214 4.64 -9.53 18.15
CA GLY A 214 4.88 -10.58 19.15
C GLY A 214 5.81 -11.70 18.67
N HIS A 215 5.85 -11.94 17.36
CA HIS A 215 6.84 -12.83 16.72
C HIS A 215 8.15 -12.11 16.33
N GLY A 216 8.35 -10.89 16.81
CA GLY A 216 9.56 -10.11 16.63
C GLY A 216 9.69 -9.44 15.27
N CYS A 217 8.63 -9.38 14.44
CA CYS A 217 8.74 -8.70 13.14
C CYS A 217 9.10 -7.23 13.33
N ARG A 218 10.13 -6.78 12.59
CA ARG A 218 10.53 -5.37 12.58
C ARG A 218 9.53 -4.53 11.79
N PRO A 219 8.95 -3.47 12.37
CA PRO A 219 8.09 -2.55 11.64
C PRO A 219 8.88 -1.78 10.56
N GLU A 220 8.32 -1.73 9.36
CA GLU A 220 8.87 -1.02 8.22
C GLU A 220 7.73 -0.41 7.39
N ARG A 221 8.06 0.63 6.64
CA ARG A 221 7.21 1.19 5.59
C ARG A 221 7.74 0.78 4.23
N TYR A 222 6.93 0.88 3.17
CA TYR A 222 7.50 0.80 1.84
C TYR A 222 8.53 1.91 1.67
N ARG A 223 9.75 1.54 1.26
CA ARG A 223 10.84 2.46 0.98
C ARG A 223 11.74 1.90 -0.10
N TRP A 224 12.42 2.80 -0.80
CA TRP A 224 13.46 2.46 -1.75
C TRP A 224 14.75 3.20 -1.36
N PRO A 225 15.93 2.54 -1.35
CA PRO A 225 16.14 1.12 -1.66
C PRO A 225 15.49 0.19 -0.62
N LEU A 226 15.18 -1.05 -1.03
CA LEU A 226 14.72 -2.08 -0.10
C LEU A 226 15.81 -2.33 0.96
N ALA A 227 15.41 -2.59 2.20
CA ALA A 227 16.36 -2.91 3.26
C ALA A 227 17.21 -4.14 2.88
N ALA A 228 18.53 -4.06 3.09
CA ALA A 228 19.49 -5.09 2.67
C ALA A 228 19.15 -6.49 3.21
N ASP A 229 18.61 -6.56 4.44
CA ASP A 229 18.26 -7.80 5.13
C ASP A 229 17.16 -8.61 4.41
N VAL A 230 16.39 -7.98 3.52
CA VAL A 230 15.35 -8.65 2.72
C VAL A 230 15.94 -9.30 1.45
N ALA A 231 17.05 -8.77 0.96
CA ALA A 231 17.70 -9.26 -0.27
C ALA A 231 18.55 -10.53 -0.03
N SER A 232 19.03 -10.73 1.21
CA SER A 232 19.96 -11.80 1.57
C SER A 232 19.33 -13.20 1.64
N GLY A 233 17.99 -13.30 1.64
CA GLY A 233 17.26 -14.57 1.82
C GLY A 233 16.91 -15.34 0.54
N LEU A 234 17.44 -14.93 -0.62
CA LEU A 234 17.11 -15.56 -1.93
C LEU A 234 18.33 -16.16 -2.64
N SER A 235 19.48 -16.24 -1.98
CA SER A 235 20.64 -17.02 -2.45
C SER A 235 20.80 -18.28 -1.59
N ALA A 236 19.88 -19.23 -1.75
CA ALA A 236 20.05 -20.63 -1.37
C ALA A 236 19.11 -21.48 -2.23
#